data_AF-A0A9P7YLZ3-F1
#
_entry.id   AF-A0A9P7YLZ3-F1
#
_cell.length_a   1.000
_cell.length_b   1.000
_cell.length_c   1.000
_cell.angle_alpha   90.00
_cell.angle_beta   90.00
_cell.angle_gamma   90.00
#
_symmetry.space_group_name_H-M   'P 1'
#
loop_
_entity.id
_entity.type
_entity.pdbx_description
1 polymer ?
#
loop_
_entity_poly.entity_id
_entity_poly.type
_entity_poly.pdbx_seq_one_letter_code
_entity_poly.pdbx_strand_id
1 'polypeptide(L)'
;MDLNMPTTYDAKPRITDDSTQSDPAFSKFNTLGHLSISRLERITRHLWLAGRPQISSSKKSPLHRLRATNFEFVLYEQADLHLLWGGGLIYIKPLPSFLLCHTFWESTLCDSGSGEWGEAEMDLFTSSVGLLLSYTWLIRWESDLTLAHAHGLVSKDINYIKWMAFRSSFVSTFSRDQLPIPWLSWRYDYAELRLNRINVIWRLTPKSLSDFIRGYQSPYRLYTSFFQKNFSLVIVIFIYVTVVLTAMQLGLTTTKLEGSEMFQNASVGFAVFCCILPVVVLGVAFILLVILILFNWFTTKRHLRSVRKQKTISIE
;
A
#
# COMPACT_ATOMS: atom_id res chain seq x y z
N MET A 1 45.27 28.90 22.90
CA MET A 1 45.29 28.48 21.48
C MET A 1 43.91 27.93 21.21
N ASP A 2 42.99 28.87 21.03
CA ASP A 2 41.55 28.66 21.09
C ASP A 2 41.05 28.05 19.79
N LEU A 3 40.43 26.88 19.89
CA LEU A 3 39.65 26.29 18.82
C LEU A 3 38.36 27.09 18.69
N ASN A 4 38.39 28.09 17.81
CA ASN A 4 37.20 28.80 17.34
C ASN A 4 36.26 27.82 16.62
N MET A 5 35.32 27.26 17.37
CA MET A 5 34.10 26.69 16.81
C MET A 5 33.28 27.83 16.20
N PRO A 6 32.85 27.76 14.92
CA PRO A 6 31.91 28.73 14.37
C PRO A 6 30.58 28.61 15.11
N THR A 7 30.39 29.49 16.08
CA THR A 7 29.15 29.72 16.82
C THR A 7 28.23 30.54 15.94
N THR A 8 27.48 29.87 15.06
CA THR A 8 26.11 30.23 14.62
C THR A 8 25.70 29.31 13.47
N TYR A 9 25.34 28.07 13.78
CA TYR A 9 24.34 27.35 12.96
C TYR A 9 22.96 27.71 13.52
N ASP A 10 22.58 28.97 13.35
CA ASP A 10 21.25 29.48 13.70
C ASP A 10 20.33 29.48 12.46
N ALA A 11 20.56 28.54 11.54
CA ALA A 11 19.58 28.21 10.51
C ALA A 11 18.49 27.34 11.14
N LYS A 12 17.66 27.95 12.00
CA LYS A 12 16.29 27.44 12.17
C LYS A 12 15.72 27.32 10.75
N PRO A 13 15.07 26.20 10.39
CA PRO A 13 14.27 26.17 9.18
C PRO A 13 13.19 27.25 9.33
N ARG A 14 13.46 28.44 8.79
CA ARG A 14 12.50 29.51 8.67
C ARG A 14 11.58 29.03 7.55
N ILE A 15 10.28 28.95 7.84
CA ILE A 15 9.27 28.88 6.78
C ILE A 15 9.53 30.13 5.96
N THR A 16 10.22 29.98 4.83
CA THR A 16 10.44 31.10 3.91
C THR A 16 9.08 31.49 3.41
N ASP A 17 8.80 32.79 3.42
CA ASP A 17 7.56 33.37 2.91
C ASP A 17 7.24 32.81 1.51
N ASP A 18 5.94 32.76 1.21
CA ASP A 18 5.20 32.19 0.06
C ASP A 18 5.87 32.22 -1.35
N SER A 19 6.96 32.94 -1.57
CA SER A 19 7.58 33.16 -2.88
C SER A 19 8.31 31.95 -3.47
N THR A 20 8.56 30.87 -2.72
CA THR A 20 9.05 29.60 -3.28
C THR A 20 7.94 28.61 -3.61
N GLN A 21 6.71 28.85 -3.14
CA GLN A 21 5.50 28.16 -3.62
C GLN A 21 5.03 28.69 -4.99
N SER A 22 5.40 29.94 -5.33
CA SER A 22 5.00 30.58 -6.59
C SER A 22 5.81 30.16 -7.81
N ASP A 23 6.81 29.30 -7.68
CA ASP A 23 7.51 28.73 -8.85
C ASP A 23 6.65 27.61 -9.46
N PRO A 24 6.05 27.80 -10.65
CA PRO A 24 5.09 26.84 -11.23
C PRO A 24 5.72 25.46 -11.44
N ALA A 25 7.04 25.39 -11.69
CA ALA A 25 7.76 24.13 -11.86
C ALA A 25 7.91 23.35 -10.53
N PHE A 26 8.20 24.03 -9.42
CA PHE A 26 8.32 23.42 -8.10
C PHE A 26 6.96 22.95 -7.57
N SER A 27 5.91 23.75 -7.79
CA SER A 27 4.52 23.37 -7.49
C SER A 27 4.07 22.14 -8.30
N LYS A 28 4.39 22.09 -9.60
CA LYS A 28 4.10 20.95 -10.48
C LYS A 28 4.85 19.68 -10.09
N PHE A 29 6.12 19.78 -9.69
CA PHE A 29 6.91 18.63 -9.24
C PHE A 29 6.38 18.02 -7.93
N ASN A 30 6.01 18.86 -6.96
CA ASN A 30 5.41 18.38 -5.72
C ASN A 30 4.04 17.73 -5.97
N THR A 31 3.17 18.35 -6.77
CA THR A 31 1.85 17.79 -7.09
C THR A 31 1.95 16.46 -7.83
N LEU A 32 2.89 16.31 -8.77
CA LEU A 32 3.25 15.05 -9.41
C LEU A 32 3.65 13.98 -8.39
N GLY A 33 4.52 14.31 -7.45
CA GLY A 33 4.92 13.39 -6.38
C GLY A 33 3.73 12.88 -5.56
N HIS A 34 2.83 13.79 -5.17
CA HIS A 34 1.65 13.47 -4.38
C HIS A 34 0.61 12.62 -5.11
N LEU A 35 0.50 12.74 -6.43
CA LEU A 35 -0.47 12.02 -7.26
C LEU A 35 0.11 10.83 -8.01
N SER A 36 1.42 10.60 -7.92
CA SER A 36 2.10 9.52 -8.64
C SER A 36 1.58 8.12 -8.27
N ILE A 37 1.32 7.31 -9.30
CA ILE A 37 0.83 5.92 -9.20
C ILE A 37 1.88 4.93 -9.76
N SER A 38 3.09 5.42 -10.08
CA SER A 38 4.13 4.67 -10.79
C SER A 38 4.53 3.35 -10.12
N ARG A 39 4.42 3.26 -8.79
CA ARG A 39 4.65 2.01 -8.06
C ARG A 39 3.61 0.95 -8.41
N LEU A 40 2.35 1.34 -8.49
CA LEU A 40 1.25 0.42 -8.79
C LEU A 40 1.31 0.00 -10.26
N GLU A 41 1.72 0.90 -11.16
CA GLU A 41 1.84 0.63 -12.61
C GLU A 41 2.78 -0.53 -12.92
N ARG A 42 3.80 -0.71 -12.09
CA ARG A 42 4.73 -1.84 -12.19
C ARG A 42 4.05 -3.20 -12.02
N ILE A 43 2.93 -3.27 -11.31
CA ILE A 43 2.21 -4.50 -11.00
C ILE A 43 0.85 -4.61 -11.68
N THR A 44 0.50 -3.68 -12.59
CA THR A 44 -0.77 -3.64 -13.32
C THR A 44 -1.17 -4.99 -13.90
N ARG A 45 -0.22 -5.68 -14.55
CA ARG A 45 -0.45 -6.98 -15.20
C ARG A 45 -0.97 -8.07 -14.27
N HIS A 46 -0.70 -7.97 -12.97
CA HIS A 46 -1.06 -8.97 -11.97
C HIS A 46 -2.14 -8.48 -11.02
N LEU A 47 -2.65 -7.25 -11.19
CA LEU A 47 -3.60 -6.65 -10.25
C LEU A 47 -4.95 -7.38 -10.21
N TRP A 48 -5.30 -8.12 -11.27
CA TRP A 48 -6.46 -9.01 -11.31
C TRP A 48 -6.47 -10.04 -10.16
N LEU A 49 -5.30 -10.38 -9.62
CA LEU A 49 -5.17 -11.28 -8.46
C LEU A 49 -5.58 -10.56 -7.15
N ALA A 50 -5.37 -9.24 -7.06
CA ALA A 50 -5.71 -8.43 -5.89
C ALA A 50 -7.19 -8.04 -5.80
N GLY A 51 -7.87 -7.89 -6.94
CA GLY A 51 -9.28 -7.54 -7.02
C GLY A 51 -9.80 -7.61 -8.44
N ARG A 52 -11.13 -7.54 -8.59
CA ARG A 52 -11.78 -7.48 -9.91
C ARG A 52 -11.89 -6.03 -10.35
N PRO A 53 -11.66 -5.70 -11.63
CA PRO A 53 -11.93 -4.36 -12.14
C PRO A 53 -13.43 -4.07 -12.01
N GLN A 54 -13.76 -2.91 -11.47
CA GLN A 54 -15.13 -2.42 -11.28
C GLN A 54 -15.35 -1.19 -12.15
N ILE A 55 -15.53 -1.42 -13.45
CA ILE A 55 -15.64 -0.36 -14.45
C ILE A 55 -16.80 0.60 -14.15
N SER A 56 -17.98 0.06 -13.76
CA SER A 56 -19.15 0.87 -13.42
C SER A 56 -19.08 1.45 -12.00
N SER A 57 -19.33 2.76 -11.88
CA SER A 57 -19.44 3.49 -10.61
C SER A 57 -20.51 2.92 -9.67
N SER A 58 -21.56 2.29 -10.21
CA SER A 58 -22.62 1.65 -9.43
C SER A 58 -22.13 0.50 -8.55
N LYS A 59 -21.11 -0.23 -9.02
CA LYS A 59 -20.53 -1.42 -8.35
C LYS A 59 -19.50 -1.06 -7.28
N LYS A 60 -19.03 0.19 -7.27
CA LYS A 60 -18.05 0.69 -6.30
C LYS A 60 -18.75 1.10 -5.02
N SER A 61 -18.15 0.85 -3.85
CA SER A 61 -18.80 1.12 -2.57
C SER A 61 -18.72 2.61 -2.19
N PRO A 62 -19.82 3.21 -1.69
CA PRO A 62 -19.80 4.53 -1.07
C PRO A 62 -19.20 4.47 0.34
N LEU A 63 -18.85 5.62 0.92
CA LEU A 63 -18.22 5.72 2.25
C LEU A 63 -19.05 5.06 3.35
N HIS A 64 -20.36 5.28 3.41
CA HIS A 64 -21.20 4.66 4.43
C HIS A 64 -21.17 3.12 4.37
N ARG A 65 -21.04 2.53 3.18
CA ARG A 65 -20.95 1.07 3.01
C ARG A 65 -19.58 0.53 3.41
N LEU A 66 -18.53 1.29 3.10
CA LEU A 66 -17.19 0.97 3.60
C LEU A 66 -17.18 0.96 5.13
N ARG A 67 -17.84 1.96 5.75
CA ARG A 67 -18.01 2.03 7.20
C ARG A 67 -18.82 0.86 7.76
N ALA A 68 -19.92 0.48 7.09
CA ALA A 68 -20.73 -0.68 7.47
C ALA A 68 -19.98 -2.01 7.39
N THR A 69 -18.90 -2.09 6.60
CA THR A 69 -18.02 -3.26 6.50
C THR A 69 -16.99 -3.33 7.64
N ASN A 70 -17.12 -2.47 8.66
CA ASN A 70 -16.19 -2.31 9.79
C ASN A 70 -14.77 -1.94 9.36
N PHE A 71 -14.63 -1.21 8.25
CA PHE A 71 -13.35 -0.58 7.93
C PHE A 71 -13.15 0.69 8.76
N GLU A 72 -11.96 0.82 9.32
CA GLU A 72 -11.47 2.08 9.89
C GLU A 72 -10.76 2.88 8.80
N PHE A 73 -11.14 4.16 8.66
CA PHE A 73 -10.61 5.05 7.63
C PHE A 73 -9.29 5.66 8.10
N VAL A 74 -8.22 5.40 7.35
CA VAL A 74 -6.89 5.93 7.62
C VAL A 74 -6.53 6.91 6.52
N LEU A 75 -6.26 8.16 6.92
CA LEU A 75 -5.76 9.17 6.00
C LEU A 75 -4.35 8.84 5.55
N TYR A 76 -4.11 8.90 4.25
CA TYR A 76 -2.80 8.59 3.71
C TYR A 76 -2.49 9.35 2.42
N GLU A 77 -1.40 10.10 2.40
CA GLU A 77 -1.14 11.07 1.31
C GLU A 77 -0.73 10.45 -0.03
N GLN A 78 -0.20 9.24 -0.07
CA GLN A 78 0.24 8.63 -1.33
C GLN A 78 -0.97 8.11 -2.14
N ALA A 79 -1.07 8.54 -3.40
CA ALA A 79 -2.19 8.17 -4.28
C ALA A 79 -2.24 6.67 -4.62
N ASP A 80 -1.08 6.02 -4.66
CA ASP A 80 -0.94 4.59 -4.92
C ASP A 80 -1.64 3.72 -3.85
N LEU A 81 -1.74 4.22 -2.61
CA LEU A 81 -2.41 3.55 -1.49
C LEU A 81 -3.89 3.91 -1.33
N HIS A 82 -4.42 4.88 -2.08
CA HIS A 82 -5.83 5.26 -2.04
C HIS A 82 -6.72 4.04 -2.33
N LEU A 83 -7.70 3.74 -1.47
CA LEU A 83 -8.61 2.58 -1.50
C LEU A 83 -7.95 1.20 -1.41
N LEU A 84 -6.74 1.11 -0.85
CA LEU A 84 -6.19 -0.18 -0.43
C LEU A 84 -6.65 -0.51 0.98
N TRP A 85 -7.00 -1.76 1.23
CA TRP A 85 -7.45 -2.21 2.55
C TRP A 85 -6.75 -3.48 3.03
N GLY A 86 -6.56 -3.57 4.34
CA GLY A 86 -5.94 -4.71 4.99
C GLY A 86 -6.00 -4.60 6.51
N GLY A 87 -6.26 -5.72 7.18
CA GLY A 87 -6.26 -5.77 8.64
C GLY A 87 -7.37 -4.96 9.31
N GLY A 88 -8.49 -4.70 8.61
CA GLY A 88 -9.60 -3.86 9.12
C GLY A 88 -9.44 -2.37 8.81
N LEU A 89 -8.32 -1.96 8.20
CA LEU A 89 -8.04 -0.59 7.82
C LEU A 89 -8.24 -0.40 6.32
N ILE A 90 -8.72 0.77 5.91
CA ILE A 90 -8.71 1.23 4.52
C ILE A 90 -7.97 2.57 4.43
N TYR A 91 -7.00 2.64 3.53
CA TYR A 91 -6.22 3.85 3.28
C TYR A 91 -6.95 4.71 2.28
N ILE A 92 -7.19 5.98 2.60
CA ILE A 92 -7.86 6.93 1.72
C ILE A 92 -7.03 8.21 1.68
N LYS A 93 -6.60 8.57 0.47
CA LYS A 93 -5.98 9.87 0.20
C LYS A 93 -7.00 11.00 0.35
N PRO A 94 -6.79 11.99 1.23
CA PRO A 94 -7.63 13.19 1.30
C PRO A 94 -7.73 13.87 -0.07
N LEU A 95 -8.89 14.45 -0.37
CA LEU A 95 -9.09 15.19 -1.60
C LEU A 95 -8.32 16.52 -1.51
N PRO A 96 -7.27 16.72 -2.33
CA PRO A 96 -6.53 17.97 -2.29
C PRO A 96 -7.39 19.12 -2.82
N SER A 97 -7.44 20.24 -2.09
CA SER A 97 -8.29 21.38 -2.45
C SER A 97 -7.97 21.97 -3.83
N PHE A 98 -6.71 21.86 -4.29
CA PHE A 98 -6.30 22.34 -5.61
C PHE A 98 -7.01 21.61 -6.75
N LEU A 99 -7.42 20.35 -6.58
CA LEU A 99 -8.17 19.60 -7.61
C LEU A 99 -9.58 20.14 -7.84
N LEU A 100 -10.11 20.91 -6.90
CA LEU A 100 -11.43 21.53 -6.99
C LEU A 100 -11.36 22.99 -7.49
N CYS A 101 -10.15 23.51 -7.70
CA CYS A 101 -9.93 24.87 -8.14
C CYS A 101 -9.83 24.92 -9.68
N HIS A 102 -10.74 25.64 -10.34
CA HIS A 102 -10.76 25.74 -11.81
C HIS A 102 -9.46 26.30 -12.39
N THR A 103 -8.90 27.32 -11.73
CA THR A 103 -7.66 27.97 -12.19
C THR A 103 -6.48 27.01 -12.23
N PHE A 104 -6.42 26.03 -11.31
CA PHE A 104 -5.40 24.98 -11.34
C PHE A 104 -5.50 24.10 -12.60
N TRP A 105 -6.72 23.75 -13.00
CA TRP A 105 -6.92 22.98 -14.24
C TRP A 105 -6.47 23.78 -15.46
N GLU A 106 -6.84 25.05 -15.54
CA GLU A 106 -6.44 25.91 -16.65
C GLU A 106 -4.92 26.10 -16.70
N SER A 107 -4.29 26.50 -15.58
CA SER A 107 -2.88 26.90 -15.55
C SER A 107 -1.88 25.74 -15.56
N THR A 108 -2.25 24.58 -15.02
CA THR A 108 -1.29 23.49 -14.78
C THR A 108 -1.54 22.27 -15.65
N LEU A 109 -2.80 22.06 -16.06
CA LEU A 109 -3.20 20.93 -16.88
C LEU A 109 -3.49 21.36 -18.32
N CYS A 110 -4.23 22.44 -18.56
CA CYS A 110 -4.64 22.83 -19.92
C CYS A 110 -3.65 23.74 -20.65
N ASP A 111 -2.79 24.48 -19.95
CA ASP A 111 -1.79 25.38 -20.56
C ASP A 111 -0.53 24.60 -20.97
N SER A 112 -0.65 23.74 -21.98
CA SER A 112 0.50 23.25 -22.72
C SER A 112 0.82 24.27 -23.81
N GLY A 113 1.66 25.26 -23.50
CA GLY A 113 2.08 26.33 -24.42
C GLY A 113 2.70 25.86 -25.75
N SER A 114 2.87 24.54 -25.94
CA SER A 114 3.37 23.86 -27.15
C SER A 114 2.31 23.08 -27.95
N GLY A 115 1.05 23.00 -27.50
CA GLY A 115 -0.01 22.23 -28.19
C GLY A 115 0.14 20.69 -28.13
N GLU A 116 1.24 20.19 -27.56
CA GLU A 116 1.50 18.78 -27.27
C GLU A 116 1.66 18.58 -25.76
N TRP A 117 1.03 17.52 -25.23
CA TRP A 117 1.15 17.14 -23.83
C TRP A 117 2.44 16.36 -23.59
N GLY A 118 3.24 16.79 -22.61
CA GLY A 118 4.34 15.97 -22.11
C GLY A 118 3.83 14.73 -21.37
N GLU A 119 4.63 13.65 -21.32
CA GLU A 119 4.29 12.40 -20.61
C GLU A 119 3.91 12.65 -19.14
N ALA A 120 4.68 13.49 -18.43
CA ALA A 120 4.41 13.85 -17.04
C ALA A 120 3.10 14.64 -16.87
N GLU A 121 2.72 15.46 -17.85
CA GLU A 121 1.48 16.26 -17.80
C GLU A 121 0.27 15.38 -18.01
N MET A 122 0.38 14.44 -18.95
CA MET A 122 -0.64 13.42 -19.19
C MET A 122 -0.83 12.54 -17.95
N ASP A 123 0.26 12.11 -17.30
CA ASP A 123 0.19 11.33 -16.06
C ASP A 123 -0.46 12.10 -14.92
N LEU A 124 -0.14 13.40 -14.77
CA LEU A 124 -0.76 14.27 -13.76
C LEU A 124 -2.25 14.44 -14.01
N PHE A 125 -2.64 14.71 -15.26
CA PHE A 125 -4.03 14.85 -15.67
C PHE A 125 -4.81 13.57 -15.37
N THR A 126 -4.29 12.45 -15.88
CA THR A 126 -4.88 11.12 -15.74
C THR A 126 -5.04 10.69 -14.28
N SER A 127 -4.03 11.00 -13.44
CA SER A 127 -4.06 10.71 -12.01
C SER A 127 -5.04 11.62 -11.25
N SER A 128 -5.13 12.89 -11.63
CA SER A 128 -6.03 13.89 -11.04
C SER A 128 -7.49 13.57 -11.35
N VAL A 129 -7.81 13.30 -12.62
CA VAL A 129 -9.14 12.89 -13.07
C VAL A 129 -9.55 11.59 -12.37
N GLY A 130 -8.64 10.62 -12.29
CA GLY A 130 -8.92 9.35 -11.63
C GLY A 130 -9.19 9.48 -10.13
N LEU A 131 -8.44 10.33 -9.43
CA LEU A 131 -8.70 10.60 -8.01
C LEU A 131 -10.04 11.31 -7.81
N LEU A 132 -10.37 12.32 -8.62
CA LEU A 132 -11.68 12.97 -8.53
C LEU A 132 -12.82 12.00 -8.83
N LEU A 133 -12.65 11.18 -9.85
CA LEU A 133 -13.62 10.14 -10.19
C LEU A 133 -13.82 9.19 -9.01
N SER A 134 -12.77 8.89 -8.24
CA SER A 134 -12.93 8.06 -7.06
C SER A 134 -13.82 8.69 -5.99
N TYR A 135 -13.67 9.99 -5.77
CA TYR A 135 -14.52 10.72 -4.84
C TYR A 135 -15.99 10.79 -5.29
N THR A 136 -16.26 10.83 -6.61
CA THR A 136 -17.64 10.87 -7.14
C THR A 136 -18.47 9.62 -6.80
N TRP A 137 -17.83 8.46 -6.61
CA TRP A 137 -18.53 7.23 -6.20
C TRP A 137 -18.49 6.98 -4.68
N LEU A 138 -17.48 7.54 -3.99
CA LEU A 138 -17.33 7.49 -2.54
C LEU A 138 -18.39 8.36 -1.85
N ILE A 139 -18.64 9.57 -2.38
CA ILE A 139 -19.60 10.53 -1.84
C ILE A 139 -20.81 10.61 -2.75
N ARG A 140 -21.83 9.78 -2.49
CA ARG A 140 -23.11 9.79 -3.21
C ARG A 140 -24.23 10.44 -2.41
N TRP A 141 -24.25 10.16 -1.13
CA TRP A 141 -25.31 10.60 -0.22
C TRP A 141 -24.79 11.66 0.75
N GLU A 142 -25.71 12.39 1.37
CA GLU A 142 -25.37 13.40 2.38
C GLU A 142 -24.67 12.78 3.60
N SER A 143 -25.04 11.55 3.96
CA SER A 143 -24.36 10.76 4.99
C SER A 143 -22.90 10.46 4.63
N ASP A 144 -22.59 10.24 3.35
CA ASP A 144 -21.21 10.03 2.89
C ASP A 144 -20.39 11.31 3.01
N LEU A 145 -20.98 12.47 2.69
CA LEU A 145 -20.29 13.75 2.82
C LEU A 145 -20.03 14.09 4.29
N THR A 146 -20.99 13.81 5.16
CA THR A 146 -20.83 13.97 6.61
C THR A 146 -19.70 13.10 7.13
N LEU A 147 -19.61 11.84 6.67
CA LEU A 147 -18.49 10.95 6.99
C LEU A 147 -17.16 11.47 6.43
N ALA A 148 -17.16 12.01 5.21
CA ALA A 148 -15.97 12.59 4.61
C ALA A 148 -15.44 13.79 5.41
N HIS A 149 -16.32 14.68 5.88
CA HIS A 149 -15.96 15.79 6.76
C HIS A 149 -15.47 15.31 8.13
N ALA A 150 -16.15 14.32 8.72
CA ALA A 150 -15.77 13.76 10.03
C ALA A 150 -14.35 13.17 10.02
N HIS A 151 -13.95 12.55 8.91
CA HIS A 151 -12.63 11.97 8.73
C HIS A 151 -11.61 12.90 8.05
N GLY A 152 -11.95 14.17 7.76
CA GLY A 152 -11.03 15.12 7.14
C GLY A 152 -10.62 14.75 5.70
N LEU A 153 -11.46 13.98 4.99
CA LEU A 153 -11.21 13.61 3.60
C LEU A 153 -11.47 14.75 2.62
N VAL A 154 -12.34 15.69 2.99
CA VAL A 154 -12.78 16.80 2.14
C VAL A 154 -12.86 18.06 3.00
N SER A 155 -12.59 19.23 2.41
CA SER A 155 -12.75 20.51 3.12
C SER A 155 -14.20 20.69 3.59
N LYS A 156 -14.35 21.19 4.83
CA LYS A 156 -15.66 21.46 5.43
C LYS A 156 -16.44 22.57 4.72
N ASP A 157 -15.78 23.33 3.85
CA ASP A 157 -16.39 24.41 3.06
C ASP A 157 -17.34 23.89 1.96
N ILE A 158 -17.26 22.59 1.65
CA ILE A 158 -18.03 21.95 0.59
C ILE A 158 -19.39 21.50 1.11
N ASN A 159 -20.45 22.14 0.63
CA ASN A 159 -21.81 21.73 0.92
C ASN A 159 -22.28 20.60 -0.04
N TYR A 160 -23.21 19.76 0.41
CA TYR A 160 -23.76 18.64 -0.36
C TYR A 160 -24.35 19.06 -1.71
N ILE A 161 -25.08 20.18 -1.74
CA ILE A 161 -25.67 20.70 -2.99
C ILE A 161 -24.58 21.08 -4.00
N LYS A 162 -23.52 21.79 -3.54
CA LYS A 162 -22.37 22.17 -4.38
C LYS A 162 -21.64 20.93 -4.88
N TRP A 163 -21.40 19.97 -4.00
CA TRP A 163 -20.77 18.70 -4.36
C TRP A 163 -21.57 17.93 -5.40
N MET A 164 -22.89 17.84 -5.26
CA MET A 164 -23.74 17.11 -6.18
C MET A 164 -23.80 17.78 -7.56
N ALA A 165 -23.85 19.12 -7.62
CA ALA A 165 -23.76 19.87 -8.86
C ALA A 165 -22.41 19.62 -9.57
N PHE A 166 -21.30 19.73 -8.83
CA PHE A 166 -19.96 19.41 -9.34
C PHE A 166 -19.88 17.97 -9.84
N ARG A 167 -20.32 17.00 -9.04
CA ARG A 167 -20.32 15.57 -9.38
C ARG A 167 -21.11 15.30 -10.65
N SER A 168 -22.30 15.90 -10.79
CA SER A 168 -23.14 15.71 -11.99
C SER A 168 -22.43 16.21 -13.24
N SER A 169 -21.84 17.41 -13.19
CA SER A 169 -21.07 17.97 -14.28
C SER A 169 -19.82 17.13 -14.58
N PHE A 170 -19.03 16.80 -13.57
CA PHE A 170 -17.78 16.05 -13.72
C PHE A 170 -18.01 14.64 -14.28
N VAL A 171 -19.00 13.91 -13.76
CA VAL A 171 -19.35 12.58 -14.27
C VAL A 171 -19.88 12.68 -15.70
N SER A 172 -20.63 13.73 -16.06
CA SER A 172 -21.10 13.91 -17.44
C SER A 172 -19.97 14.19 -18.44
N THR A 173 -18.86 14.78 -18.00
CA THR A 173 -17.70 15.10 -18.85
C THR A 173 -16.68 13.96 -18.90
N PHE A 174 -16.44 13.28 -17.77
CA PHE A 174 -15.37 12.30 -17.59
C PHE A 174 -15.87 10.87 -17.36
N SER A 175 -17.11 10.57 -17.75
CA SER A 175 -17.62 9.20 -17.69
C SER A 175 -16.78 8.27 -18.55
N ARG A 176 -16.45 7.10 -17.99
CA ARG A 176 -15.65 6.09 -18.68
C ARG A 176 -16.29 5.56 -19.97
N ASP A 177 -17.61 5.70 -20.11
CA ASP A 177 -18.34 5.34 -21.32
C ASP A 177 -18.11 6.34 -22.48
N GLN A 178 -17.55 7.52 -22.18
CA GLN A 178 -17.32 8.61 -23.14
C GLN A 178 -15.83 8.94 -23.34
N LEU A 179 -14.95 8.53 -22.42
CA LEU A 179 -13.51 8.79 -22.53
C LEU A 179 -12.76 7.67 -23.27
N PRO A 180 -11.87 8.01 -24.22
CA PRO A 180 -10.88 7.07 -24.74
C PRO A 180 -9.96 6.52 -23.63
N ILE A 181 -9.38 5.35 -23.86
CA ILE A 181 -8.55 4.59 -22.91
C ILE A 181 -7.27 5.32 -22.37
N PRO A 182 -6.71 6.41 -22.96
CA PRO A 182 -5.53 7.08 -22.36
C PRO A 182 -5.83 7.96 -21.14
N TRP A 183 -7.06 8.45 -20.99
CA TRP A 183 -7.35 9.59 -20.08
C TRP A 183 -7.60 9.20 -18.63
N LEU A 184 -7.57 7.90 -18.31
CA LEU A 184 -7.85 7.41 -16.97
C LEU A 184 -6.90 6.28 -16.59
N SER A 185 -6.19 6.46 -15.47
CA SER A 185 -5.23 5.47 -15.01
C SER A 185 -5.98 4.19 -14.66
N TRP A 186 -5.46 3.07 -15.14
CA TRP A 186 -5.96 1.71 -14.91
C TRP A 186 -6.19 1.42 -13.42
N ARG A 187 -5.51 2.14 -12.51
CA ARG A 187 -5.71 2.00 -11.06
C ARG A 187 -7.15 2.28 -10.65
N TYR A 188 -7.79 3.27 -11.26
CA TYR A 188 -9.12 3.74 -10.88
C TYR A 188 -10.25 2.88 -11.50
N ASP A 189 -9.90 1.89 -12.32
CA ASP A 189 -10.79 0.78 -12.69
C ASP A 189 -11.17 -0.04 -11.46
N TYR A 190 -10.24 -0.14 -10.52
CA TYR A 190 -10.40 -0.89 -9.29
C TYR A 190 -10.83 0.06 -8.19
N ALA A 191 -11.92 -0.26 -7.48
CA ALA A 191 -12.27 0.44 -6.27
C ALA A 191 -11.36 -0.01 -5.12
N GLU A 192 -11.88 -0.90 -4.29
CA GLU A 192 -11.19 -1.45 -3.13
C GLU A 192 -10.29 -2.60 -3.52
N LEU A 193 -9.00 -2.49 -3.20
CA LEU A 193 -8.04 -3.56 -3.44
C LEU A 193 -7.47 -4.09 -2.13
N ARG A 194 -7.28 -5.41 -2.07
CA ARG A 194 -6.70 -6.07 -0.89
C ARG A 194 -5.20 -5.84 -0.84
N LEU A 195 -4.75 -5.09 0.16
CA LEU A 195 -3.33 -4.82 0.40
C LEU A 195 -2.53 -6.10 0.64
N ASN A 196 -3.11 -7.11 1.31
CA ASN A 196 -2.45 -8.41 1.49
C ASN A 196 -2.11 -9.09 0.17
N ARG A 197 -3.00 -9.01 -0.82
CA ARG A 197 -2.79 -9.63 -2.14
C ARG A 197 -1.80 -8.82 -2.97
N ILE A 198 -1.88 -7.50 -2.90
CA ILE A 198 -0.89 -6.60 -3.51
C ILE A 198 0.51 -6.87 -2.93
N ASN A 199 0.62 -7.05 -1.61
CA ASN A 199 1.87 -7.42 -0.97
C ASN A 199 2.42 -8.75 -1.49
N VAL A 200 1.57 -9.75 -1.73
CA VAL A 200 1.99 -11.02 -2.35
C VAL A 200 2.45 -10.79 -3.79
N ILE A 201 1.68 -10.08 -4.61
CA ILE A 201 2.04 -9.77 -6.01
C ILE A 201 3.36 -9.01 -6.08
N TRP A 202 3.53 -7.99 -5.25
CA TRP A 202 4.75 -7.18 -5.17
C TRP A 202 5.96 -8.03 -4.80
N ARG A 203 5.79 -9.00 -3.89
CA ARG A 203 6.84 -9.97 -3.56
C ARG A 203 7.12 -10.93 -4.70
N LEU A 204 6.11 -11.35 -5.47
CA LEU A 204 6.28 -12.31 -6.56
C LEU A 204 6.73 -11.66 -7.88
N THR A 205 6.68 -10.34 -8.00
CA THR A 205 7.21 -9.57 -9.14
C THR A 205 8.41 -8.70 -8.71
N PRO A 206 9.50 -9.26 -8.14
CA PRO A 206 10.61 -8.44 -7.66
C PRO A 206 11.50 -7.98 -8.82
N LYS A 207 11.79 -6.67 -8.86
CA LYS A 207 12.98 -6.13 -9.58
C LYS A 207 14.19 -5.96 -8.64
N SER A 208 13.97 -6.04 -7.32
CA SER A 208 14.99 -5.88 -6.28
C SER A 208 14.65 -6.71 -5.05
N LEU A 209 15.65 -7.25 -4.36
CA LEU A 209 15.51 -7.99 -3.10
C LEU A 209 14.87 -7.13 -1.98
N SER A 210 15.05 -5.81 -2.03
CA SER A 210 14.39 -4.84 -1.14
C SER A 210 12.85 -4.90 -1.27
N ASP A 211 12.36 -4.99 -2.51
CA ASP A 211 10.92 -5.00 -2.81
C ASP A 211 10.28 -6.31 -2.31
N PHE A 212 11.01 -7.43 -2.39
CA PHE A 212 10.59 -8.72 -1.84
C PHE A 212 10.46 -8.69 -0.30
N ILE A 213 11.41 -8.06 0.38
CA ILE A 213 11.45 -8.07 1.85
C ILE A 213 10.44 -7.08 2.44
N ARG A 214 10.38 -5.86 1.90
CA ARG A 214 9.55 -4.78 2.45
C ARG A 214 8.07 -4.93 2.09
N GLY A 215 7.76 -5.64 1.00
CA GLY A 215 6.42 -5.65 0.43
C GLY A 215 6.02 -4.28 -0.13
N TYR A 216 4.76 -4.15 -0.53
CA TYR A 216 4.23 -2.91 -1.12
C TYR A 216 3.96 -1.85 -0.06
N GLN A 217 3.25 -2.21 1.01
CA GLN A 217 3.10 -1.41 2.22
C GLN A 217 2.94 -2.41 3.35
N SER A 218 3.73 -2.28 4.42
CA SER A 218 3.55 -3.14 5.57
C SER A 218 2.38 -2.60 6.40
N PRO A 219 1.19 -3.25 6.44
CA PRO A 219 0.10 -2.83 7.31
C PRO A 219 0.46 -2.97 8.79
N TYR A 220 1.53 -3.70 9.12
CA TYR A 220 1.95 -3.92 10.48
C TYR A 220 3.42 -3.50 10.63
N ARG A 221 3.68 -2.51 11.50
CA ARG A 221 5.03 -2.29 12.04
C ARG A 221 5.51 -3.46 12.91
N LEU A 222 4.59 -4.35 13.30
CA LEU A 222 4.78 -5.40 14.29
C LEU A 222 4.45 -6.77 13.68
N TYR A 223 5.44 -7.66 13.69
CA TYR A 223 5.35 -9.08 13.32
C TYR A 223 4.22 -9.83 14.07
N THR A 224 3.80 -9.29 15.21
CA THR A 224 2.85 -9.85 16.18
C THR A 224 1.47 -10.17 15.60
N SER A 225 0.92 -9.34 14.72
CA SER A 225 -0.45 -9.52 14.18
C SER A 225 -0.54 -10.60 13.10
N PHE A 226 0.55 -10.83 12.35
CA PHE A 226 0.68 -11.96 11.43
C PHE A 226 0.79 -13.27 12.21
N PHE A 227 1.56 -13.27 13.31
CA PHE A 227 1.68 -14.41 14.19
C PHE A 227 0.36 -14.75 14.85
N GLN A 228 -0.34 -13.78 15.46
CA GLN A 228 -1.62 -14.03 16.12
C GLN A 228 -2.67 -14.67 15.19
N LYS A 229 -2.73 -14.26 13.91
CA LYS A 229 -3.71 -14.83 12.95
C LYS A 229 -3.36 -16.25 12.51
N ASN A 230 -2.09 -16.58 12.36
CA ASN A 230 -1.66 -17.91 11.90
C ASN A 230 -1.37 -18.88 13.07
N PHE A 231 -1.16 -18.37 14.28
CA PHE A 231 -0.88 -19.17 15.47
C PHE A 231 -2.03 -20.14 15.78
N SER A 232 -3.27 -19.74 15.51
CA SER A 232 -4.43 -20.64 15.64
C SER A 232 -4.31 -21.88 14.75
N LEU A 233 -3.83 -21.73 13.50
CA LEU A 233 -3.63 -22.88 12.61
C LEU A 233 -2.47 -23.76 13.08
N VAL A 234 -1.39 -23.15 13.59
CA VAL A 234 -0.26 -23.89 14.16
C VAL A 234 -0.70 -24.71 15.38
N ILE A 235 -1.53 -24.13 16.27
CA ILE A 235 -2.11 -24.85 17.41
C ILE A 235 -2.97 -26.02 16.93
N VAL A 236 -3.84 -25.82 15.94
CA VAL A 236 -4.71 -26.90 15.43
C VAL A 236 -3.88 -28.04 14.84
N ILE A 237 -2.85 -27.74 14.06
CA ILE A 237 -1.92 -28.75 13.52
C ILE A 237 -1.18 -29.46 14.66
N PHE A 238 -0.70 -28.72 15.66
CA PHE A 238 0.00 -29.28 16.81
C PHE A 238 -0.90 -30.22 17.63
N ILE A 239 -2.15 -29.83 17.90
CA ILE A 239 -3.13 -30.68 18.59
C ILE A 239 -3.38 -31.95 17.77
N TYR A 240 -3.62 -31.82 16.46
CA TYR A 240 -3.84 -32.97 15.59
C TYR A 240 -2.65 -33.94 15.58
N VAL A 241 -1.42 -33.43 15.40
CA VAL A 241 -0.20 -34.24 15.44
C VAL A 241 -0.02 -34.92 16.81
N THR A 242 -0.30 -34.22 17.91
CA THR A 242 -0.20 -34.78 19.26
C THR A 242 -1.21 -35.91 19.45
N VAL A 243 -2.46 -35.73 19.01
CA VAL A 243 -3.49 -36.79 19.06
C VAL A 243 -3.05 -38.00 18.24
N VAL A 244 -2.54 -37.81 17.03
CA VAL A 244 -2.03 -38.92 16.20
C VAL A 244 -0.86 -39.63 16.89
N LEU A 245 0.10 -38.89 17.46
CA LEU A 245 1.22 -39.47 18.20
C LEU A 245 0.75 -40.29 19.41
N THR A 246 -0.22 -39.78 20.17
CA THR A 246 -0.77 -40.52 21.33
C THR A 246 -1.53 -41.78 20.92
N ALA A 247 -2.30 -41.73 19.81
CA ALA A 247 -2.98 -42.89 19.27
C ALA A 247 -1.99 -43.94 18.75
N MET A 248 -0.87 -43.49 18.16
CA MET A 248 0.19 -44.35 17.67
C MET A 248 0.96 -45.02 18.81
N GLN A 249 1.25 -44.27 19.88
CA GLN A 249 1.82 -44.80 21.12
C GLN A 249 0.91 -45.89 21.72
N LEU A 250 -0.40 -45.63 21.79
CA LEU A 250 -1.38 -46.61 22.26
C LEU A 250 -1.42 -47.84 21.35
N GLY A 251 -1.39 -47.65 20.02
CA GLY A 251 -1.37 -48.72 19.03
C GLY A 251 -0.17 -49.66 19.19
N LEU A 252 1.02 -49.11 19.45
CA LEU A 252 2.24 -49.88 19.69
C LEU A 252 2.17 -50.71 21.00
N THR A 253 1.40 -50.26 21.99
CA THR A 253 1.21 -51.01 23.24
C THR A 253 0.16 -52.12 23.17
N THR A 254 -0.63 -52.18 22.09
CA THR A 254 -1.64 -53.24 21.91
C THR A 254 -1.05 -54.47 21.24
N THR A 255 -1.31 -55.64 21.83
CA THR A 255 -0.85 -56.96 21.34
C THR A 255 -1.25 -57.28 19.90
N LYS A 256 -2.30 -56.63 19.36
CA LYS A 256 -2.75 -56.80 17.96
C LYS A 256 -1.88 -56.08 16.93
N LEU A 257 -1.28 -54.93 17.28
CA LEU A 257 -0.52 -54.11 16.35
C LEU A 257 0.99 -54.10 16.68
N GLU A 258 1.36 -54.45 17.91
CA GLU A 258 2.74 -54.60 18.37
C GLU A 258 3.54 -55.57 17.47
N GLY A 259 2.94 -56.69 17.04
CA GLY A 259 3.63 -57.68 16.19
C GLY A 259 3.78 -57.31 14.72
N SER A 260 3.22 -56.19 14.26
CA SER A 260 3.22 -55.82 12.83
C SER A 260 4.38 -54.89 12.48
N GLU A 261 5.36 -55.41 11.74
CA GLU A 261 6.58 -54.69 11.36
C GLU A 261 6.28 -53.43 10.52
N MET A 262 5.25 -53.49 9.67
CA MET A 262 4.78 -52.34 8.89
C MET A 262 4.29 -51.18 9.78
N PHE A 263 3.59 -51.48 10.88
CA PHE A 263 3.06 -50.46 11.78
C PHE A 263 4.16 -49.85 12.66
N GLN A 264 5.10 -50.68 13.12
CA GLN A 264 6.27 -50.19 13.87
C GLN A 264 7.13 -49.25 13.01
N ASN A 265 7.42 -49.63 11.77
CA ASN A 265 8.21 -48.80 10.85
C ASN A 265 7.50 -47.48 10.50
N ALA A 266 6.18 -47.51 10.28
CA ALA A 266 5.40 -46.28 10.09
C ALA A 266 5.43 -45.38 11.33
N SER A 267 5.41 -45.97 12.53
CA SER A 267 5.46 -45.24 13.79
C SER A 267 6.77 -44.55 14.05
N VAL A 268 7.89 -45.24 13.81
CA VAL A 268 9.22 -44.67 13.90
C VAL A 268 9.38 -43.55 12.86
N GLY A 269 8.96 -43.76 11.61
CA GLY A 269 9.04 -42.76 10.56
C GLY A 269 8.26 -41.48 10.88
N PHE A 270 7.03 -41.62 11.39
CA PHE A 270 6.20 -40.47 11.77
C PHE A 270 6.75 -39.72 12.98
N ALA A 271 7.29 -40.43 13.98
CA ALA A 271 7.93 -39.82 15.15
C ALA A 271 9.18 -39.00 14.75
N VAL A 272 10.04 -39.56 13.90
CA VAL A 272 11.22 -38.87 13.37
C VAL A 272 10.81 -37.64 12.56
N PHE A 273 9.78 -37.75 11.71
CA PHE A 273 9.25 -36.61 10.96
C PHE A 273 8.76 -35.49 11.88
N CYS A 274 8.01 -35.81 12.95
CA CYS A 274 7.51 -34.83 13.91
C CYS A 274 8.65 -34.11 14.67
N CYS A 275 9.78 -34.77 14.90
CA CYS A 275 10.96 -34.15 15.52
C CYS A 275 11.75 -33.27 14.54
N ILE A 276 11.92 -33.71 13.29
CA ILE A 276 12.71 -32.98 12.29
C ILE A 276 11.97 -31.75 11.76
N LEU A 277 10.65 -31.84 11.55
CA LEU A 277 9.85 -30.78 10.93
C LEU A 277 9.99 -29.43 11.65
N PRO A 278 9.85 -29.31 13.00
CA PRO A 278 10.05 -28.05 13.70
C PRO A 278 11.46 -27.49 13.55
N VAL A 279 12.49 -28.36 13.59
CA VAL A 279 13.89 -27.96 13.45
C VAL A 279 14.16 -27.38 12.06
N VAL A 280 13.63 -28.02 11.00
CA VAL A 280 13.75 -27.52 9.63
C VAL A 280 13.04 -26.17 9.47
N VAL A 281 11.81 -26.04 9.97
CA VAL A 281 11.04 -24.80 9.90
C VAL A 281 11.76 -23.65 10.61
N LEU A 282 12.26 -23.89 11.83
CA LEU A 282 13.04 -22.91 12.58
C LEU A 282 14.37 -22.57 11.89
N GLY A 283 15.04 -23.57 11.33
CA GLY A 283 16.29 -23.38 10.57
C GLY A 283 16.08 -22.52 9.33
N VAL A 284 15.05 -22.78 8.54
CA VAL A 284 14.68 -21.95 7.38
C VAL A 284 14.33 -20.53 7.82
N ALA A 285 13.54 -20.36 8.88
CA ALA A 285 13.20 -19.05 9.41
C ALA A 285 14.44 -18.26 9.87
N PHE A 286 15.38 -18.93 10.54
CA PHE A 286 16.66 -18.34 10.97
C PHE A 286 17.53 -17.93 9.78
N ILE A 287 17.67 -18.79 8.77
CA ILE A 287 18.43 -18.48 7.54
C ILE A 287 17.83 -17.25 6.84
N LEU A 288 16.50 -17.19 6.68
CA LEU A 288 15.82 -16.05 6.09
C LEU A 288 16.07 -14.76 6.90
N LEU A 289 16.06 -14.84 8.23
CA LEU A 289 16.35 -13.70 9.10
C LEU A 289 17.79 -13.21 8.93
N VAL A 290 18.77 -14.12 8.89
CA VAL A 290 20.18 -13.78 8.67
C VAL A 290 20.38 -13.11 7.31
N ILE A 291 19.79 -13.67 6.25
CA ILE A 291 19.82 -13.07 4.90
C ILE A 291 19.23 -11.66 4.93
N LEU A 292 18.12 -11.46 5.63
CA LEU A 292 17.44 -10.17 5.74
C LEU A 292 18.29 -9.14 6.49
N ILE A 293 18.92 -9.53 7.61
CA ILE A 293 19.80 -8.65 8.38
C ILE A 293 21.01 -8.25 7.54
N LEU A 294 21.68 -9.22 6.90
CA LEU A 294 22.84 -8.94 6.05
C LEU A 294 22.47 -8.01 4.90
N PHE A 295 21.32 -8.22 4.26
CA PHE A 295 20.85 -7.38 3.18
C PHE A 295 20.55 -5.94 3.64
N ASN A 296 19.83 -5.78 4.76
CA ASN A 296 19.55 -4.47 5.35
C ASN A 296 20.84 -3.75 5.76
N TRP A 297 21.83 -4.49 6.28
CA TRP A 297 23.15 -3.96 6.58
C TRP A 297 23.88 -3.46 5.32
N PHE A 298 23.88 -4.25 4.25
CA PHE A 298 24.52 -3.87 2.99
C PHE A 298 23.87 -2.67 2.32
N THR A 299 22.54 -2.63 2.27
CA THR A 299 21.79 -1.49 1.70
C THR A 299 22.02 -0.21 2.49
N THR A 300 21.99 -0.28 3.83
CA THR A 300 22.30 0.84 4.71
C THR A 300 23.74 1.32 4.52
N LYS A 301 24.71 0.41 4.44
CA LYS A 301 26.13 0.76 4.23
C LYS A 301 26.35 1.42 2.86
N ARG A 302 25.65 0.99 1.81
CA ARG A 302 25.70 1.63 0.48
C ARG A 302 25.10 3.04 0.51
N HIS A 303 23.97 3.21 1.18
CA HIS A 303 23.32 4.52 1.34
C HIS A 303 24.17 5.49 2.17
N LEU A 304 24.76 5.05 3.28
CA LEU A 304 25.68 5.87 4.06
C LEU A 304 26.92 6.28 3.28
N ARG A 305 27.41 5.44 2.36
CA ARG A 305 28.52 5.78 1.47
C ARG A 305 28.14 6.83 0.43
N SER A 306 26.92 6.78 -0.14
CA SER A 306 26.47 7.80 -1.10
C SER A 306 26.24 9.15 -0.42
N VAL A 307 25.66 9.16 0.78
CA VAL A 307 25.46 10.39 1.57
C VAL A 307 26.80 11.00 2.01
N ARG A 308 27.78 10.18 2.40
CA ARG A 308 29.13 10.67 2.72
C ARG A 308 29.81 11.30 1.51
N LYS A 309 29.74 10.68 0.33
CA LYS A 309 30.30 11.25 -0.91
C LYS A 309 29.67 12.59 -1.28
N GLN A 310 28.34 12.73 -1.15
CA GLN A 310 27.66 14.00 -1.39
C GLN A 310 28.08 15.10 -0.41
N LYS A 311 28.25 14.75 0.88
CA LYS A 311 28.76 15.71 1.89
C LYS A 311 30.19 16.17 1.61
N THR A 312 31.04 15.31 1.05
CA THR A 312 32.43 15.70 0.73
C THR A 312 32.48 16.65 -0.47
N ILE A 313 31.65 16.42 -1.49
CA ILE A 313 31.55 17.28 -2.69
C ILE A 313 30.96 18.66 -2.35
N SER A 314 30.11 18.78 -1.33
CA SER A 314 29.56 20.07 -0.90
C SER A 314 30.49 20.92 -0.01
N ILE A 315 31.68 20.41 0.33
CA ILE A 315 32.67 21.09 1.18
C ILE A 315 33.89 21.57 0.37
N GLU A 316 34.09 21.05 -0.84
CA GLU A 316 34.99 21.61 -1.87
C GLU A 316 34.29 22.71 -2.68
#